data_AF-F6G7A7-F1
#
_entry.id   AF-F6G7A7-F1
#
_cell.length_a   1.000
_cell.length_b   1.000
_cell.length_c   1.000
_cell.angle_alpha   90.00
_cell.angle_beta   90.00
_cell.angle_gamma   90.00
#
_symmetry.space_group_name_H-M   'P 1'
#
loop_
_entity.id
_entity.type
_entity.pdbx_description
1 polymer ?
#
loop_
_entity_poly.entity_id
_entity_poly.type
_entity_poly.pdbx_seq_one_letter_code
_entity_poly.pdbx_strand_id
1 'polypeptide(L)'
;MGTSSNATVGTVRSATAMVRASNFNARNLTFKNSYVEGTFADNNQSAVALAVRGDKAILENVSVIGNQDTLYLGATNNTTVIRAYFKNSFIQGDTDFIFGAGTAVFHGCTIQYTAARLGARATSYVFAPSTAPDNPHGFLAINSTFNATGNASNNSTHLGRAWDQGVSGTSAYINGSSPNGQVVIRDSSLGAHIRLADPWGPSTAGRPYCSSKCAYSANRFFEYNNTGAGSGN
;
A
#
# COMPACT_ATOMS: atom_id res chain seq x y z
N MET A 1 3.62 0.69 40.01
CA MET A 1 3.78 0.37 38.58
C MET A 1 2.59 -0.45 38.17
N GLY A 2 1.63 0.15 37.45
CA GLY A 2 0.46 -0.58 36.96
C GLY A 2 0.87 -1.49 35.82
N THR A 3 0.46 -2.74 35.87
CA THR A 3 0.58 -3.72 34.78
C THR A 3 -0.22 -3.21 33.59
N SER A 4 0.43 -2.53 32.65
CA SER A 4 -0.18 -2.18 31.37
C SER A 4 -0.55 -3.49 30.69
N SER A 5 -1.84 -3.75 30.53
CA SER A 5 -2.29 -4.84 29.67
C SER A 5 -1.66 -4.65 28.28
N ASN A 6 -1.19 -5.75 27.68
CA ASN A 6 -0.78 -5.82 26.28
C ASN A 6 -2.02 -5.60 25.37
N ALA A 7 -2.58 -4.39 25.39
CA ALA A 7 -3.74 -4.07 24.58
C ALA A 7 -3.28 -3.80 23.14
N THR A 8 -3.73 -4.63 22.21
CA THR A 8 -3.52 -4.43 20.77
C THR A 8 -4.06 -3.06 20.36
N VAL A 9 -3.18 -2.16 19.90
CA VAL A 9 -3.56 -0.78 19.56
C VAL A 9 -4.26 -0.66 18.19
N GLY A 10 -4.12 -1.69 17.34
CA GLY A 10 -4.65 -1.73 15.97
C GLY A 10 -3.73 -1.06 14.95
N THR A 11 -3.85 -1.46 13.67
CA THR A 11 -2.96 -1.10 12.56
C THR A 11 -2.66 0.40 12.48
N VAL A 12 -3.67 1.26 12.35
CA VAL A 12 -3.45 2.70 12.16
C VAL A 12 -2.79 3.35 13.38
N ARG A 13 -3.05 2.85 14.60
CA ARG A 13 -2.44 3.38 15.83
C ARG A 13 -1.03 2.85 16.10
N SER A 14 -0.54 1.90 15.29
CA SER A 14 0.86 1.48 15.31
C SER A 14 1.82 2.50 14.66
N ALA A 15 1.27 3.55 14.02
CA ALA A 15 2.03 4.57 13.31
C ALA A 15 3.10 5.24 14.18
N THR A 16 4.36 5.19 13.75
CA THR A 16 5.44 6.00 14.36
C THR A 16 5.14 7.50 14.27
N ALA A 17 4.62 7.95 13.13
CA ALA A 17 4.11 9.30 12.95
C ALA A 17 2.70 9.30 12.36
N MET A 18 1.78 10.07 12.96
CA MET A 18 0.43 10.27 12.44
C MET A 18 0.15 11.75 12.19
N VAL A 19 0.04 12.11 10.92
CA VAL A 19 -0.24 13.46 10.46
C VAL A 19 -1.74 13.62 10.24
N ARG A 20 -2.41 14.38 11.11
CA ARG A 20 -3.84 14.72 10.96
C ARG A 20 -4.08 16.10 10.36
N ALA A 21 -3.06 16.97 10.37
CA ALA A 21 -3.17 18.34 9.89
C ALA A 21 -3.17 18.39 8.36
N SER A 22 -4.00 19.27 7.79
CA SER A 22 -3.94 19.58 6.36
C SER A 22 -2.72 20.46 6.04
N ASN A 23 -2.25 20.41 4.79
CA ASN A 23 -1.07 21.15 4.32
C ASN A 23 0.23 20.79 5.06
N PHE A 24 0.33 19.57 5.58
CA PHE A 24 1.57 19.08 6.16
C PHE A 24 2.67 18.98 5.09
N ASN A 25 3.87 19.42 5.44
CA ASN A 25 5.04 19.36 4.58
C ASN A 25 6.19 18.66 5.31
N ALA A 26 6.84 17.70 4.67
CA ALA A 26 8.05 17.05 5.17
C ALA A 26 9.12 16.98 4.08
N ARG A 27 10.38 17.22 4.46
CA ARG A 27 11.53 17.16 3.54
C ARG A 27 12.75 16.60 4.23
N ASN A 28 13.55 15.82 3.50
CA ASN A 28 14.90 15.39 3.91
C ASN A 28 14.95 14.66 5.26
N LEU A 29 14.01 13.74 5.50
CA LEU A 29 13.94 12.99 6.75
C LEU A 29 13.44 11.56 6.54
N THR A 30 13.51 10.74 7.59
CA THR A 30 13.06 9.35 7.59
C THR A 30 11.98 9.12 8.64
N PHE A 31 10.84 8.57 8.22
CA PHE A 31 9.87 7.92 9.09
C PHE A 31 10.13 6.41 9.05
N LYS A 32 10.41 5.79 10.20
CA LYS A 32 10.68 4.35 10.27
C LYS A 32 9.90 3.71 11.40
N ASN A 33 9.17 2.65 11.07
CA ASN A 33 8.74 1.68 12.08
C ASN A 33 9.77 0.56 12.11
N SER A 34 10.44 0.38 13.25
CA SER A 34 11.51 -0.61 13.43
C SER A 34 11.01 -1.94 13.98
N TYR A 35 9.71 -2.24 13.83
CA TYR A 35 9.15 -3.53 14.21
C TYR A 35 9.92 -4.68 13.55
N VAL A 36 10.25 -5.69 14.36
CA VAL A 36 10.94 -6.90 13.90
C VAL A 36 9.90 -8.00 13.74
N GLU A 37 9.78 -8.55 12.54
CA GLU A 37 8.80 -9.60 12.26
C GLU A 37 8.95 -10.81 13.20
N GLY A 38 7.82 -11.40 13.57
CA GLY A 38 7.76 -12.58 14.44
C GLY A 38 8.03 -12.31 15.93
N THR A 39 8.28 -11.06 16.34
CA THR A 39 8.54 -10.73 17.75
C THR A 39 7.28 -10.56 18.62
N PHE A 40 6.08 -10.55 18.01
CA PHE A 40 4.80 -10.63 18.74
C PHE A 40 4.09 -11.93 18.38
N ALA A 41 3.44 -12.55 19.38
CA ALA A 41 2.76 -13.83 19.25
C ALA A 41 1.48 -13.76 18.40
N ASP A 42 0.91 -12.56 18.21
CA ASP A 42 -0.26 -12.35 17.38
C ASP A 42 0.05 -12.52 15.90
N ASN A 43 -0.97 -12.93 15.15
CA ASN A 43 -0.86 -13.14 13.71
C ASN A 43 -0.87 -11.83 12.90
N ASN A 44 -1.17 -10.69 13.51
CA ASN A 44 -1.14 -9.39 12.85
C ASN A 44 0.18 -8.68 13.14
N GLN A 45 0.97 -8.50 12.08
CA GLN A 45 2.31 -7.91 12.13
C GLN A 45 2.35 -6.50 11.51
N SER A 46 1.18 -5.86 11.31
CA SER A 46 1.08 -4.51 10.77
C SER A 46 1.81 -3.49 11.65
N ALA A 47 2.70 -2.72 11.05
CA ALA A 47 3.55 -1.76 11.74
C ALA A 47 3.76 -0.51 10.88
N VAL A 48 2.86 0.45 11.04
CA VAL A 48 2.82 1.67 10.22
C VAL A 48 4.01 2.58 10.59
N ALA A 49 4.75 3.06 9.61
CA ALA A 49 5.79 4.08 9.80
C ALA A 49 5.19 5.48 9.72
N LEU A 50 4.36 5.72 8.71
CA LEU A 50 3.69 7.00 8.50
C LEU A 50 2.21 6.80 8.19
N ALA A 51 1.35 7.49 8.94
CA ALA A 51 -0.06 7.63 8.64
C ALA A 51 -0.38 9.07 8.26
N VAL A 52 -0.73 9.32 7.00
CA VAL A 52 -1.21 10.63 6.51
C VAL A 52 -2.73 10.63 6.48
N ARG A 53 -3.32 11.48 7.31
CA ARG A 53 -4.78 11.61 7.49
C ARG A 53 -5.31 13.02 7.23
N GLY A 54 -4.43 14.00 7.04
CA GLY A 54 -4.79 15.35 6.61
C GLY A 54 -4.68 15.51 5.09
N ASP A 55 -5.42 16.46 4.53
CA ASP A 55 -5.43 16.74 3.10
C ASP A 55 -4.24 17.62 2.68
N LYS A 56 -3.85 17.55 1.39
CA LYS A 56 -2.76 18.33 0.77
C LYS A 56 -1.39 18.14 1.43
N ALA A 57 -1.04 16.90 1.77
CA ALA A 57 0.30 16.62 2.28
C ALA A 57 1.35 16.62 1.14
N ILE A 58 2.51 17.23 1.39
CA ILE A 58 3.65 17.24 0.46
C ILE A 58 4.86 16.62 1.16
N LEU A 59 5.45 15.60 0.54
CA LEU A 59 6.57 14.84 1.07
C LEU A 59 7.65 14.75 -0.01
N GLU A 60 8.75 15.48 0.17
CA GLU A 60 9.84 15.53 -0.83
C GLU A 60 11.15 15.02 -0.26
N ASN A 61 11.80 14.07 -0.94
CA ASN A 61 13.04 13.46 -0.47
C ASN A 61 12.89 12.89 0.97
N VAL A 62 11.81 12.13 1.18
CA VAL A 62 11.50 11.51 2.47
C VAL A 62 11.66 10.00 2.34
N SER A 63 12.13 9.34 3.39
CA SER A 63 12.12 7.88 3.48
C SER A 63 11.00 7.41 4.40
N VAL A 64 10.20 6.44 3.96
CA VAL A 64 9.16 5.79 4.78
C VAL A 64 9.46 4.29 4.80
N ILE A 65 9.91 3.78 5.95
CA ILE A 65 10.53 2.45 6.06
C ILE A 65 9.78 1.60 7.08
N GLY A 66 9.37 0.42 6.69
CA GLY A 66 8.80 -0.59 7.57
C GLY A 66 8.77 -1.97 6.91
N ASN A 67 7.87 -2.83 7.41
CA ASN A 67 7.50 -4.10 6.80
C ASN A 67 6.04 -3.97 6.35
N GLN A 68 5.12 -4.62 7.07
CA GLN A 68 3.70 -4.63 6.74
C GLN A 68 3.04 -3.30 7.07
N ASP A 69 2.20 -2.82 6.14
CA ASP A 69 1.39 -1.61 6.32
C ASP A 69 2.25 -0.35 6.56
N THR A 70 3.40 -0.21 5.89
CA THR A 70 4.38 0.87 6.14
C THR A 70 3.82 2.29 6.00
N LEU A 71 3.05 2.57 4.94
CA LEU A 71 2.50 3.88 4.62
C LEU A 71 0.97 3.83 4.50
N TYR A 72 0.29 4.44 5.46
CA TYR A 72 -1.17 4.59 5.46
C TYR A 72 -1.59 5.96 4.92
N LEU A 73 -2.52 5.96 3.96
CA LEU A 73 -3.08 7.15 3.33
C LEU A 73 -4.62 7.12 3.43
N GLY A 74 -5.19 7.87 4.37
CA GLY A 74 -6.63 7.87 4.55
C GLY A 74 -7.12 8.79 5.65
N ALA A 75 -8.29 9.39 5.44
CA ALA A 75 -8.89 10.30 6.40
C ALA A 75 -9.26 9.62 7.73
N THR A 76 -9.70 10.43 8.69
CA THR A 76 -10.28 9.94 9.95
C THR A 76 -11.68 9.36 9.80
N ASN A 77 -12.37 9.72 8.73
CA ASN A 77 -13.71 9.25 8.38
C ASN A 77 -13.70 8.63 6.96
N ASN A 78 -14.81 8.01 6.55
CA ASN A 78 -14.95 7.32 5.27
C ASN A 78 -15.53 8.19 4.13
N THR A 79 -15.87 9.45 4.40
CA THR A 79 -16.49 10.37 3.42
C THR A 79 -15.50 11.41 2.89
N THR A 80 -14.37 11.60 3.57
CA THR A 80 -13.36 12.60 3.21
C THR A 80 -12.24 11.95 2.40
N VAL A 81 -11.97 12.51 1.23
CA VAL A 81 -10.77 12.18 0.45
C VAL A 81 -9.63 13.11 0.88
N ILE A 82 -8.47 12.52 1.19
CA ILE A 82 -7.22 13.25 1.42
C ILE A 82 -6.30 13.10 0.22
N ARG A 83 -5.50 14.15 -0.04
CA ARG A 83 -4.48 14.15 -1.10
C ARG A 83 -3.08 14.19 -0.51
N ALA A 84 -2.19 13.39 -1.07
CA ALA A 84 -0.77 13.40 -0.73
C ALA A 84 0.10 13.38 -1.99
N TYR A 85 1.21 14.12 -1.97
CA TYR A 85 2.18 14.16 -3.06
C TYR A 85 3.56 13.79 -2.53
N PHE A 86 4.08 12.66 -2.98
CA PHE A 86 5.43 12.17 -2.70
C PHE A 86 6.31 12.42 -3.91
N LYS A 87 7.41 13.15 -3.72
CA LYS A 87 8.38 13.44 -4.78
C LYS A 87 9.76 12.98 -4.37
N ASN A 88 10.45 12.27 -5.26
CA ASN A 88 11.82 11.81 -5.06
C ASN A 88 12.01 11.09 -3.70
N SER A 89 10.98 10.37 -3.26
CA SER A 89 10.93 9.75 -1.94
C SER A 89 11.23 8.25 -2.03
N PHE A 90 11.65 7.67 -0.92
CA PHE A 90 11.92 6.25 -0.79
C PHE A 90 10.85 5.61 0.11
N ILE A 91 10.20 4.55 -0.36
CA ILE A 91 9.20 3.81 0.41
C ILE A 91 9.58 2.33 0.39
N GLN A 92 9.69 1.71 1.58
CA GLN A 92 10.12 0.32 1.71
C GLN A 92 9.16 -0.49 2.57
N GLY A 93 8.79 -1.69 2.13
CA GLY A 93 8.02 -2.66 2.92
C GLY A 93 7.87 -4.03 2.24
N ASP A 94 7.10 -4.93 2.84
CA ASP A 94 6.97 -6.34 2.42
C ASP A 94 5.60 -6.67 1.79
N THR A 95 4.50 -6.22 2.39
CA THR A 95 3.12 -6.54 2.04
C THR A 95 2.20 -5.40 2.44
N ASP A 96 1.27 -5.05 1.54
CA ASP A 96 0.33 -3.94 1.66
C ASP A 96 0.99 -2.62 2.10
N PHE A 97 2.27 -2.43 1.78
CA PHE A 97 3.08 -1.43 2.45
C PHE A 97 2.78 0.01 2.00
N ILE A 98 1.98 0.19 0.95
CA ILE A 98 1.32 1.45 0.59
C ILE A 98 -0.19 1.18 0.49
N PHE A 99 -0.97 1.68 1.45
CA PHE A 99 -2.39 1.31 1.56
C PHE A 99 -3.29 2.44 2.02
N GLY A 100 -4.59 2.29 1.74
CA GLY A 100 -5.64 3.21 2.18
C GLY A 100 -6.50 3.83 1.08
N ALA A 101 -7.39 4.72 1.49
CA ALA A 101 -8.45 5.28 0.65
C ALA A 101 -8.13 6.65 0.03
N GLY A 102 -6.96 7.23 0.37
CA GLY A 102 -6.55 8.55 -0.12
C GLY A 102 -6.22 8.58 -1.62
N THR A 103 -6.13 9.80 -2.15
CA THR A 103 -5.56 10.07 -3.46
C THR A 103 -4.08 10.42 -3.28
N ALA A 104 -3.17 9.66 -3.90
CA ALA A 104 -1.74 9.94 -3.73
C ALA A 104 -0.94 9.75 -4.99
N VAL A 105 0.04 10.62 -5.19
CA VAL A 105 0.99 10.56 -6.29
C VAL A 105 2.38 10.29 -5.75
N PHE A 106 3.06 9.30 -6.32
CA PHE A 106 4.45 8.96 -6.09
C PHE A 106 5.22 9.30 -7.38
N HIS A 107 5.90 10.43 -7.39
CA HIS A 107 6.60 10.94 -8.56
C HIS A 107 8.12 10.88 -8.36
N GLY A 108 8.83 10.15 -9.22
CA GLY A 108 10.28 10.02 -9.08
C GLY A 108 10.69 9.18 -7.86
N CYS A 109 9.77 8.39 -7.31
CA CYS A 109 10.01 7.66 -6.06
C CYS A 109 10.72 6.33 -6.32
N THR A 110 11.45 5.86 -5.31
CA THR A 110 11.90 4.47 -5.23
C THR A 110 10.96 3.71 -4.31
N ILE A 111 10.36 2.66 -4.84
CA ILE A 111 9.43 1.77 -4.13
C ILE A 111 10.14 0.41 -3.99
N GLN A 112 10.61 0.12 -2.79
CA GLN A 112 11.47 -1.02 -2.51
C GLN A 112 10.74 -2.12 -1.75
N TYR A 113 10.59 -3.28 -2.37
CA TYR A 113 10.19 -4.49 -1.67
C TYR A 113 11.33 -4.99 -0.77
N THR A 114 11.05 -5.36 0.48
CA THR A 114 11.99 -6.08 1.36
C THR A 114 11.55 -7.53 1.55
N ALA A 115 12.37 -8.49 1.12
CA ALA A 115 12.16 -9.92 1.32
C ALA A 115 12.46 -10.37 2.75
N ALA A 116 11.79 -9.73 3.72
CA ALA A 116 11.91 -10.02 5.16
C ALA A 116 10.70 -10.79 5.73
N ARG A 117 9.64 -10.95 4.93
CA ARG A 117 8.36 -11.56 5.34
C ARG A 117 8.55 -12.98 5.89
N LEU A 118 8.15 -13.22 7.13
CA LEU A 118 8.24 -14.55 7.77
C LEU A 118 6.95 -15.39 7.63
N GLY A 119 7.12 -16.71 7.56
CA GLY A 119 6.03 -17.71 7.69
C GLY A 119 5.19 -17.96 6.42
N ALA A 120 4.10 -18.72 6.56
CA ALA A 120 3.23 -19.17 5.46
C ALA A 120 2.44 -18.05 4.74
N ARG A 121 2.63 -16.78 5.14
CA ARG A 121 2.00 -15.59 4.56
C ARG A 121 2.96 -14.77 3.68
N ALA A 122 3.93 -15.44 3.04
CA ALA A 122 4.97 -14.83 2.21
C ALA A 122 4.46 -14.19 0.90
N THR A 123 3.14 -14.04 0.71
CA THR A 123 2.60 -13.32 -0.44
C THR A 123 2.78 -11.82 -0.24
N SER A 124 3.53 -11.21 -1.14
CA SER A 124 3.89 -9.79 -1.08
C SER A 124 3.07 -8.97 -2.05
N TYR A 125 2.62 -7.81 -1.58
CA TYR A 125 1.82 -6.83 -2.32
C TYR A 125 2.41 -5.44 -2.09
N VAL A 126 2.66 -4.68 -3.15
CA VAL A 126 3.13 -3.29 -3.01
C VAL A 126 1.99 -2.37 -2.57
N PHE A 127 0.93 -2.31 -3.38
CA PHE A 127 -0.21 -1.44 -3.12
C PHE A 127 -1.42 -2.21 -2.59
N ALA A 128 -2.11 -1.63 -1.59
CA ALA A 128 -3.41 -2.07 -1.11
C ALA A 128 -4.43 -0.91 -0.99
N PRO A 129 -4.85 -0.31 -2.12
CA PRO A 129 -5.79 0.79 -2.10
C PRO A 129 -7.19 0.33 -1.64
N SER A 130 -7.85 1.17 -0.84
CA SER A 130 -9.26 1.05 -0.43
C SER A 130 -10.10 2.24 -0.92
N THR A 131 -9.71 2.79 -2.08
CA THR A 131 -10.39 3.93 -2.72
C THR A 131 -11.89 3.69 -2.81
N ALA A 132 -12.67 4.68 -2.37
CA ALA A 132 -14.13 4.68 -2.52
C ALA A 132 -14.51 4.49 -4.01
N PRO A 133 -15.61 3.76 -4.30
CA PRO A 133 -15.96 3.40 -5.67
C PRO A 133 -16.28 4.62 -6.55
N ASP A 134 -16.82 5.68 -5.95
CA ASP A 134 -17.16 6.96 -6.57
C ASP A 134 -15.98 7.94 -6.66
N ASN A 135 -14.91 7.75 -5.88
CA ASN A 135 -13.69 8.52 -6.02
C ASN A 135 -12.92 8.08 -7.28
N PRO A 136 -12.74 8.94 -8.29
CA PRO A 136 -12.07 8.57 -9.54
C PRO A 136 -10.55 8.39 -9.39
N HIS A 137 -9.94 8.86 -8.29
CA HIS A 137 -8.49 8.89 -8.11
C HIS A 137 -8.06 8.22 -6.80
N GLY A 138 -7.33 7.11 -6.92
CA GLY A 138 -6.60 6.47 -5.84
C GLY A 138 -5.11 6.80 -5.94
N PHE A 139 -4.29 5.78 -6.16
CA PHE A 139 -2.84 5.94 -6.21
C PHE A 139 -2.31 6.06 -7.65
N LEU A 140 -1.27 6.88 -7.81
CA LEU A 140 -0.51 7.02 -9.04
C LEU A 140 0.98 6.92 -8.72
N ALA A 141 1.66 5.92 -9.27
CA ALA A 141 3.12 5.91 -9.36
C ALA A 141 3.53 6.33 -10.77
N ILE A 142 4.36 7.38 -10.88
CA ILE A 142 4.82 7.93 -12.15
C ILE A 142 6.31 8.22 -12.10
N ASN A 143 7.04 7.88 -13.17
CA ASN A 143 8.49 8.03 -13.26
C ASN A 143 9.21 7.42 -12.04
N SER A 144 8.69 6.32 -11.51
CA SER A 144 9.18 5.71 -10.28
C SER A 144 9.95 4.43 -10.58
N THR A 145 10.76 3.98 -9.62
CA THR A 145 11.54 2.74 -9.72
C THR A 145 11.05 1.75 -8.67
N PHE A 146 10.72 0.53 -9.11
CA PHE A 146 10.36 -0.58 -8.24
C PHE A 146 11.53 -1.54 -8.18
N ASN A 147 12.11 -1.72 -7.00
CA ASN A 147 13.22 -2.64 -6.78
C ASN A 147 12.99 -3.51 -5.55
N ALA A 148 13.89 -4.45 -5.31
CA ALA A 148 13.82 -5.33 -4.15
C ALA A 148 15.16 -5.38 -3.42
N THR A 149 15.08 -5.70 -2.14
CA THR A 149 16.20 -6.00 -1.24
C THR A 149 15.87 -7.23 -0.39
N GLY A 150 16.86 -7.75 0.32
CA GLY A 150 16.83 -9.13 0.80
C GLY A 150 16.88 -10.09 -0.39
N ASN A 151 17.01 -11.39 -0.14
CA ASN A 151 17.13 -12.39 -1.22
C ASN A 151 15.79 -12.62 -1.94
N ALA A 152 15.21 -11.56 -2.50
CA ALA A 152 13.94 -11.56 -3.21
C ALA A 152 14.08 -12.38 -4.49
N SER A 153 13.27 -13.44 -4.60
CA SER A 153 13.17 -14.21 -5.83
C SER A 153 12.55 -13.37 -6.95
N ASN A 154 12.95 -13.63 -8.19
CA ASN A 154 12.23 -13.10 -9.35
C ASN A 154 10.77 -13.60 -9.35
N ASN A 155 9.85 -12.83 -9.93
CA ASN A 155 8.43 -13.18 -10.05
C ASN A 155 7.75 -13.58 -8.71
N SER A 156 8.08 -12.89 -7.62
CA SER A 156 7.58 -13.20 -6.27
C SER A 156 6.64 -12.16 -5.69
N THR A 157 6.66 -10.92 -6.20
CA THR A 157 5.92 -9.78 -5.64
C THR A 157 4.80 -9.32 -6.56
N HIS A 158 3.60 -9.15 -6.01
CA HIS A 158 2.49 -8.52 -6.72
C HIS A 158 2.61 -6.99 -6.66
N LEU A 159 2.24 -6.32 -7.75
CA LEU A 159 2.08 -4.87 -7.77
C LEU A 159 0.99 -4.42 -6.80
N GLY A 160 -0.03 -5.24 -6.53
CA GLY A 160 -0.99 -4.93 -5.49
C GLY A 160 -2.19 -5.83 -5.44
N ARG A 161 -3.10 -5.49 -4.52
CA ARG A 161 -4.42 -6.07 -4.34
C ARG A 161 -5.41 -5.03 -3.85
N ALA A 162 -6.70 -5.29 -3.95
CA ALA A 162 -7.68 -4.39 -3.35
C ALA A 162 -7.72 -4.60 -1.83
N TRP A 163 -7.66 -3.52 -1.06
CA TRP A 163 -8.14 -3.54 0.30
C TRP A 163 -9.63 -3.22 0.28
N ASP A 164 -10.46 -4.28 0.25
CA ASP A 164 -11.91 -4.15 0.35
C ASP A 164 -12.26 -3.84 1.83
N GLN A 165 -11.89 -2.62 2.27
CA GLN A 165 -11.91 -2.21 3.66
C GLN A 165 -13.31 -2.37 4.28
N GLY A 166 -13.37 -3.08 5.41
CA GLY A 166 -14.64 -3.33 6.12
C GLY A 166 -15.52 -4.41 5.49
N VAL A 167 -15.10 -5.02 4.38
CA VAL A 167 -15.81 -6.15 3.76
C VAL A 167 -15.29 -7.46 4.37
N SER A 168 -16.17 -8.21 5.03
CA SER A 168 -15.82 -9.44 5.76
C SER A 168 -15.57 -10.65 4.86
N GLY A 169 -15.99 -10.59 3.59
CA GLY A 169 -15.83 -11.64 2.60
C GLY A 169 -16.54 -11.30 1.30
N THR A 170 -16.32 -12.11 0.26
CA THR A 170 -16.88 -11.86 -1.08
C THR A 170 -18.40 -11.76 -1.12
N SER A 171 -19.12 -12.46 -0.23
CA SER A 171 -20.58 -12.39 -0.11
C SER A 171 -21.08 -11.05 0.45
N ALA A 172 -20.23 -10.30 1.17
CA ALA A 172 -20.55 -8.98 1.71
C ALA A 172 -20.09 -7.84 0.78
N TYR A 173 -19.47 -8.16 -0.36
CA TYR A 173 -19.06 -7.15 -1.33
C TYR A 173 -20.27 -6.66 -2.14
N ILE A 174 -20.46 -5.34 -2.17
CA ILE A 174 -21.57 -4.69 -2.88
C ILE A 174 -21.00 -3.88 -4.04
N ASN A 175 -21.34 -4.29 -5.26
CA ASN A 175 -20.91 -3.60 -6.47
C ASN A 175 -21.35 -2.13 -6.46
N GLY A 176 -20.40 -1.22 -6.68
CA GLY A 176 -20.66 0.22 -6.71
C GLY A 176 -20.80 0.88 -5.33
N SER A 177 -20.72 0.14 -4.23
CA SER A 177 -20.82 0.69 -2.87
C SER A 177 -19.63 0.31 -1.98
N SER A 178 -19.17 -0.93 -2.04
CA SER A 178 -17.94 -1.34 -1.35
C SER A 178 -16.71 -0.63 -1.93
N PRO A 179 -15.65 -0.44 -1.13
CA PRO A 179 -14.37 0.05 -1.65
C PRO A 179 -13.92 -0.74 -2.87
N ASN A 180 -13.37 -0.05 -3.86
CA ASN A 180 -12.78 -0.68 -5.03
C ASN A 180 -11.48 0.05 -5.34
N GLY A 181 -10.40 -0.37 -4.70
CA GLY A 181 -9.11 0.30 -4.77
C GLY A 181 -8.68 0.66 -6.20
N GLN A 182 -8.05 1.83 -6.35
CA GLN A 182 -7.53 2.29 -7.63
C GLN A 182 -6.03 2.54 -7.52
N VAL A 183 -5.28 2.01 -8.47
CA VAL A 183 -3.86 2.32 -8.65
C VAL A 183 -3.50 2.32 -10.13
N VAL A 184 -2.70 3.31 -10.52
CA VAL A 184 -2.06 3.39 -11.83
C VAL A 184 -0.55 3.43 -11.64
N ILE A 185 0.19 2.58 -12.34
CA ILE A 185 1.65 2.60 -12.39
C ILE A 185 2.05 2.90 -13.82
N ARG A 186 2.73 4.02 -14.04
CA ARG A 186 3.06 4.46 -15.38
C ARG A 186 4.45 5.03 -15.51
N ASP A 187 5.01 4.93 -16.70
CA ASP A 187 6.30 5.52 -17.05
C ASP A 187 7.40 5.13 -16.02
N SER A 188 7.28 3.93 -15.45
CA SER A 188 8.07 3.47 -14.28
C SER A 188 8.90 2.23 -14.63
N SER A 189 10.01 2.02 -13.92
CA SER A 189 10.86 0.85 -14.09
C SER A 189 10.52 -0.23 -13.06
N LEU A 190 10.20 -1.44 -13.51
CA LEU A 190 9.81 -2.58 -12.69
C LEU A 190 10.93 -3.63 -12.65
N GLY A 191 11.46 -3.89 -11.45
CA GLY A 191 12.49 -4.90 -11.23
C GLY A 191 11.97 -6.34 -11.35
N ALA A 192 12.88 -7.30 -11.55
CA ALA A 192 12.58 -8.71 -11.83
C ALA A 192 11.80 -9.47 -10.73
N HIS A 193 11.75 -8.93 -9.52
CA HIS A 193 10.91 -9.44 -8.42
C HIS A 193 9.41 -9.33 -8.69
N ILE A 194 8.98 -8.37 -9.51
CA ILE A 194 7.58 -8.21 -9.89
C ILE A 194 7.13 -9.40 -10.74
N ARG A 195 5.94 -9.91 -10.44
CA ARG A 195 5.31 -11.01 -11.17
C ARG A 195 4.89 -10.57 -12.57
N LEU A 196 5.37 -11.28 -13.59
CA LEU A 196 4.89 -11.11 -14.96
C LEU A 196 3.50 -11.71 -15.17
N ALA A 197 3.26 -12.89 -14.59
CA ALA A 197 1.94 -13.54 -14.59
C ALA A 197 1.17 -13.18 -13.31
N ASP A 198 -0.03 -12.64 -13.50
CA ASP A 198 -0.91 -12.19 -12.42
C ASP A 198 -0.22 -11.19 -11.47
N PRO A 199 0.22 -10.02 -11.96
CA PRO A 199 0.81 -8.99 -11.11
C PRO A 199 -0.15 -8.44 -10.04
N TRP A 200 -1.45 -8.68 -10.20
CA TRP A 200 -2.51 -8.23 -9.30
C TRP A 200 -3.18 -9.42 -8.63
N GLY A 201 -3.16 -9.45 -7.29
CA GLY A 201 -3.74 -10.56 -6.54
C GLY A 201 -5.19 -10.33 -6.11
N PRO A 202 -5.81 -11.36 -5.47
CA PRO A 202 -7.14 -11.25 -4.91
C PRO A 202 -7.20 -10.21 -3.78
N SER A 203 -8.38 -9.62 -3.58
CA SER A 203 -8.59 -8.64 -2.52
C SER A 203 -8.42 -9.25 -1.12
N THR A 204 -8.29 -8.39 -0.11
CA THR A 204 -8.29 -8.79 1.30
C THR A 204 -9.58 -9.52 1.73
N ALA A 205 -10.69 -9.35 1.00
CA ALA A 205 -11.95 -10.04 1.24
C ALA A 205 -12.11 -11.34 0.42
N GLY A 206 -11.07 -11.73 -0.34
CA GLY A 206 -11.06 -12.91 -1.20
C GLY A 206 -11.70 -12.70 -2.58
N ARG A 207 -12.04 -11.45 -2.95
CA ARG A 207 -12.57 -11.14 -4.29
C ARG A 207 -11.48 -11.36 -5.32
N PRO A 208 -11.69 -12.17 -6.37
CA PRO A 208 -10.67 -12.41 -7.38
C PRO A 208 -10.34 -11.12 -8.12
N TYR A 209 -9.07 -10.97 -8.52
CA TYR A 209 -8.71 -9.92 -9.46
C TYR A 209 -9.46 -10.12 -10.77
N CYS A 210 -10.05 -9.06 -11.31
CA CYS A 210 -10.71 -9.10 -12.60
C CYS A 210 -10.75 -7.73 -13.27
N SER A 211 -10.44 -7.70 -14.57
CA SER A 211 -10.41 -6.48 -15.40
C SER A 211 -11.49 -6.45 -16.51
N SER A 212 -12.11 -7.59 -16.84
CA SER A 212 -13.19 -7.66 -17.84
C SER A 212 -14.15 -8.81 -17.56
N LYS A 213 -15.44 -8.64 -17.88
CA LYS A 213 -16.51 -9.64 -17.69
C LYS A 213 -16.57 -10.21 -16.25
N CYS A 214 -16.49 -9.30 -15.28
CA CYS A 214 -16.33 -9.64 -13.87
C CYS A 214 -17.67 -9.92 -13.16
N ALA A 215 -17.68 -10.86 -12.22
CA ALA A 215 -18.81 -11.10 -11.32
C ALA A 215 -19.01 -9.97 -10.29
N TYR A 216 -17.91 -9.31 -9.92
CA TYR A 216 -17.88 -8.13 -9.05
C TYR A 216 -17.42 -6.91 -9.85
N SER A 217 -17.53 -5.71 -9.27
CA SER A 217 -16.91 -4.50 -9.84
C SER A 217 -15.48 -4.78 -10.27
N ALA A 218 -15.16 -4.48 -11.53
CA ALA A 218 -13.83 -4.67 -12.08
C ALA A 218 -12.80 -3.89 -11.24
N ASN A 219 -11.64 -4.50 -10.97
CA ASN A 219 -10.54 -3.85 -10.28
C ASN A 219 -10.03 -2.67 -11.10
N ARG A 220 -9.65 -1.60 -10.42
CA ARG A 220 -9.16 -0.36 -11.04
C ARG A 220 -7.63 -0.30 -11.00
N PHE A 221 -6.99 -1.35 -11.47
CA PHE A 221 -5.52 -1.50 -11.47
C PHE A 221 -4.99 -1.44 -12.88
N PHE A 222 -4.09 -0.50 -13.13
CA PHE A 222 -3.64 -0.19 -14.47
C PHE A 222 -2.14 0.03 -14.52
N GLU A 223 -1.56 -0.34 -15.65
CA GLU A 223 -0.18 -0.08 -16.02
C GLU A 223 -0.14 0.70 -17.33
N TYR A 224 0.87 1.54 -17.54
CA TYR A 224 1.06 2.24 -18.80
C TYR A 224 2.53 2.58 -19.04
N ASN A 225 3.11 2.11 -20.15
CA ASN A 225 4.48 2.47 -20.56
C ASN A 225 5.53 2.20 -19.46
N ASN A 226 5.39 1.08 -18.74
CA ASN A 226 6.41 0.65 -17.79
C ASN A 226 7.55 -0.07 -18.53
N THR A 227 8.72 -0.11 -17.92
CA THR A 227 9.91 -0.79 -18.46
C THR A 227 10.52 -1.71 -17.40
N GLY A 228 11.57 -2.46 -17.75
CA GLY A 228 12.31 -3.30 -16.82
C GLY A 228 11.90 -4.78 -16.85
N ALA A 229 12.65 -5.62 -16.14
CA ALA A 229 12.44 -7.08 -16.19
C ALA A 229 11.09 -7.56 -15.61
N GLY A 230 10.43 -6.70 -14.82
CA GLY A 230 9.12 -6.97 -14.25
C GLY A 230 7.95 -6.38 -15.03
N SER A 231 8.17 -5.68 -16.16
CA SER A 231 7.08 -5.17 -16.99
C SER A 231 6.55 -6.27 -17.90
N GLY A 232 5.31 -6.69 -17.67
CA GLY A 232 4.62 -7.75 -18.43
C GLY A 232 3.86 -7.28 -19.67
N ASN A 233 3.83 -5.96 -19.94
CA ASN A 233 3.14 -5.34 -21.08
C ASN A 233 3.99 -4.21 -21.66
#